data_AF-A0A3E5FNY3-F1
#
_entry.id   AF-A0A3E5FNY3-F1
#
_cell.length_a   1.000
_cell.length_b   1.000
_cell.length_c   1.000
_cell.angle_alpha   90.00
_cell.angle_beta   90.00
_cell.angle_gamma   90.00
#
_symmetry.space_group_name_H-M   'P 1'
#
loop_
_entity.id
_entity.type
_entity.pdbx_description
1 polymer ?
#
loop_
_entity_poly.entity_id
_entity_poly.type
_entity_poly.pdbx_seq_one_letter_code
_entity_poly.pdbx_strand_id
1 'polypeptide(L)'
;MELIFYMIEIDRKVEVILKVKWLKKLYNAPKDRAWLYLKRAGHRAELYHYYKPKMGYIRNVYEQKDYVNLRICLKELKNKSLYYANRHMGFAVNEELFFMLITLLKFQGRHGYVDALLKETPKELLKPIEKRIANDMESK
;
A
#
# COMPACT_ATOMS: atom_id res chain seq x y z
N MET A 1 -59.80 -13.26 1.09
CA MET A 1 -59.00 -12.14 1.63
C MET A 1 -57.80 -12.62 2.46
N GLU A 2 -57.87 -13.75 3.15
CA GLU A 2 -56.77 -14.25 4.01
C GLU A 2 -55.50 -14.65 3.25
N LEU A 3 -55.61 -15.23 2.06
CA LEU A 3 -54.47 -15.62 1.20
C LEU A 3 -53.57 -14.43 0.79
N ILE A 4 -54.19 -13.26 0.53
CA ILE A 4 -53.46 -12.05 0.13
C ILE A 4 -52.66 -11.50 1.32
N PHE A 5 -53.25 -11.54 2.52
CA PHE A 5 -52.57 -11.10 3.75
C PHE A 5 -51.35 -11.98 4.05
N TYR A 6 -51.48 -13.29 3.85
CA TYR A 6 -50.39 -14.25 4.06
C TYR A 6 -49.23 -14.05 3.07
N MET A 7 -49.52 -13.76 1.80
CA MET A 7 -48.50 -13.42 0.79
C MET A 7 -47.73 -12.15 1.13
N ILE A 8 -48.44 -11.08 1.53
CA ILE A 8 -47.81 -9.80 1.93
C ILE A 8 -46.87 -10.01 3.14
N GLU A 9 -47.27 -10.86 4.09
CA GLU A 9 -46.46 -11.12 5.28
C GLU A 9 -45.21 -11.95 4.97
N ILE A 10 -45.28 -12.89 4.02
CA ILE A 10 -44.14 -13.66 3.53
C ILE A 10 -43.14 -12.74 2.81
N ASP A 11 -43.61 -11.89 1.89
CA ASP A 11 -42.74 -10.97 1.15
C ASP A 11 -42.01 -10.00 2.09
N ARG A 12 -42.69 -9.50 3.12
CA ARG A 12 -42.10 -8.63 4.13
C ARG A 12 -41.02 -9.35 4.95
N LYS A 13 -41.25 -10.63 5.32
CA LYS A 13 -40.25 -11.45 6.02
C LYS A 13 -39.04 -11.73 5.14
N VAL A 14 -39.24 -12.02 3.85
CA VAL A 14 -38.16 -12.24 2.88
C VAL A 14 -37.33 -10.96 2.70
N GLU A 15 -37.96 -9.79 2.57
CA GLU A 15 -37.27 -8.51 2.43
C GLU A 15 -36.40 -8.17 3.66
N VAL A 16 -36.91 -8.43 4.86
CA VAL A 16 -36.16 -8.25 6.12
C VAL A 16 -34.96 -9.20 6.20
N ILE A 17 -35.14 -10.47 5.84
CA ILE A 17 -34.05 -11.46 5.83
C ILE A 17 -32.96 -11.06 4.82
N LEU A 18 -33.35 -10.59 3.63
CA LEU A 18 -32.42 -10.11 2.61
C LEU A 18 -31.65 -8.87 3.07
N LYS A 19 -32.32 -7.88 3.68
CA LYS A 19 -31.67 -6.71 4.27
C LYS A 19 -30.68 -7.07 5.37
N VAL A 20 -31.05 -7.98 6.28
CA VAL A 20 -30.16 -8.44 7.37
C VAL A 20 -28.95 -9.20 6.82
N LYS A 21 -29.13 -10.06 5.80
CA LYS A 21 -28.01 -10.73 5.12
C LYS A 21 -27.07 -9.73 4.44
N TRP A 22 -27.61 -8.72 3.77
CA TRP A 22 -26.83 -7.69 3.08
C TRP A 22 -26.02 -6.82 4.04
N LEU A 23 -26.63 -6.40 5.15
CA LEU A 23 -25.95 -5.68 6.24
C LEU A 23 -24.84 -6.51 6.90
N LYS A 24 -25.09 -7.80 7.17
CA LYS A 24 -24.04 -8.71 7.67
C LYS A 24 -22.88 -8.85 6.68
N LYS A 25 -23.16 -8.92 5.38
CA LYS A 25 -22.13 -9.01 4.32
C LYS A 25 -21.28 -7.73 4.22
N LEU A 26 -21.87 -6.56 4.43
CA LEU A 26 -21.17 -5.28 4.51
C LEU A 26 -20.32 -5.15 5.77
N TYR A 27 -20.84 -5.58 6.93
CA TYR A 27 -20.11 -5.50 8.19
C TYR A 27 -18.95 -6.50 8.29
N ASN A 28 -19.07 -7.63 7.58
CA ASN A 28 -18.07 -8.70 7.48
C ASN A 28 -17.21 -8.61 6.21
N ALA A 29 -17.34 -7.55 5.39
CA ALA A 29 -16.37 -7.28 4.33
C ALA A 29 -14.98 -7.08 4.96
N PRO A 30 -13.89 -7.58 4.36
CA PRO A 30 -12.59 -7.66 5.02
C PRO A 30 -12.04 -6.26 5.31
N LYS A 31 -12.28 -5.78 6.54
CA LYS A 31 -11.78 -4.51 7.10
C LYS A 31 -10.24 -4.44 7.03
N ASP A 32 -9.60 -5.60 6.95
CA ASP A 32 -8.15 -5.75 6.86
C ASP A 32 -7.53 -5.06 5.65
N ARG A 33 -8.18 -5.06 4.47
CA ARG A 33 -7.58 -4.44 3.27
C ARG A 33 -7.57 -2.92 3.37
N ALA A 34 -8.68 -2.30 3.76
CA ALA A 34 -8.75 -0.85 3.93
C ALA A 34 -7.76 -0.36 5.00
N TRP A 35 -7.68 -1.08 6.13
CA TRP A 35 -6.71 -0.79 7.18
C TRP A 35 -5.27 -0.95 6.70
N LEU A 36 -4.99 -1.95 5.87
CA LEU A 36 -3.67 -2.17 5.29
C LEU A 36 -3.25 -1.03 4.34
N TYR A 37 -4.17 -0.48 3.55
CA TYR A 37 -3.91 0.70 2.71
C TYR A 37 -3.58 1.93 3.55
N LEU A 38 -4.33 2.18 4.63
CA LEU A 38 -4.07 3.28 5.56
C LEU A 38 -2.73 3.09 6.27
N LYS A 39 -2.45 1.89 6.79
CA LYS A 39 -1.16 1.54 7.41
C LYS A 39 0.00 1.74 6.44
N ARG A 40 -0.21 1.39 5.16
CA ARG A 40 0.77 1.61 4.08
C ARG A 40 1.05 3.09 3.86
N ALA A 41 0.02 3.93 3.83
CA ALA A 41 0.17 5.37 3.72
C ALA A 41 0.92 5.95 4.93
N GLY A 42 0.58 5.51 6.14
CA GLY A 42 1.27 5.90 7.38
C GLY A 42 2.76 5.55 7.37
N HIS A 43 3.12 4.29 7.08
CA HIS A 43 4.53 3.90 6.96
C HIS A 43 5.28 4.68 5.86
N ARG A 44 4.59 5.03 4.76
CA ARG A 44 5.20 5.83 3.70
C ARG A 44 5.54 7.24 4.18
N ALA A 45 4.65 7.87 4.94
CA ALA A 45 4.88 9.18 5.54
C ALA A 45 6.02 9.14 6.58
N GLU A 46 5.98 8.14 7.46
CA GLU A 46 7.02 7.90 8.47
C GLU A 46 8.42 7.77 7.81
N LEU A 47 8.53 6.89 6.81
CA LEU A 47 9.80 6.70 6.11
C LEU A 47 10.22 7.94 5.31
N TYR A 48 9.28 8.70 4.74
CA TYR A 48 9.61 9.96 4.07
C TYR A 48 10.34 10.91 5.03
N HIS A 49 9.77 11.16 6.21
CA HIS A 49 10.40 12.03 7.21
C HIS A 49 11.69 11.44 7.77
N TYR A 50 11.77 10.11 7.94
CA TYR A 50 12.97 9.43 8.41
C TYR A 50 14.17 9.57 7.44
N TYR A 51 13.91 9.48 6.13
CA TYR A 51 14.94 9.49 5.09
C TYR A 51 15.29 10.90 4.60
N LYS A 52 14.33 11.84 4.60
CA LYS A 52 14.53 13.23 4.13
C LYS A 52 15.84 13.88 4.64
N PRO A 53 16.19 13.86 5.95
CA PRO A 53 17.43 14.48 6.42
C PRO A 53 18.70 13.69 6.07
N LYS A 54 18.58 12.41 5.69
CA LYS A 54 19.71 11.50 5.43
C LYS A 54 20.00 11.30 3.95
N MET A 55 19.16 11.86 3.06
CA MET A 55 19.26 11.63 1.61
C MET A 55 20.64 11.96 1.05
N GLY A 56 21.29 13.04 1.50
CA GLY A 56 22.64 13.39 1.03
C GLY A 56 23.66 12.29 1.31
N TYR A 57 23.66 11.75 2.53
CA TYR A 57 24.54 10.64 2.91
C TYR A 57 24.22 9.37 2.11
N ILE A 58 22.93 9.03 1.97
CA ILE A 58 22.49 7.83 1.25
C ILE A 58 22.88 7.89 -0.23
N ARG A 59 22.76 9.07 -0.87
CA ARG A 59 23.24 9.30 -2.24
C ARG A 59 24.73 9.05 -2.37
N ASN A 60 25.53 9.62 -1.47
CA ASN A 60 26.98 9.42 -1.51
C ASN A 60 27.36 7.93 -1.38
N VAL A 61 26.75 7.21 -0.43
CA VAL A 61 26.95 5.75 -0.28
C VAL A 61 26.56 4.99 -1.56
N TYR A 62 25.47 5.39 -2.19
CA TYR A 62 25.02 4.81 -3.46
C TYR A 62 25.99 5.08 -4.62
N GLU A 63 26.47 6.31 -4.76
CA GLU A 63 27.41 6.74 -5.80
C GLU A 63 28.77 6.04 -5.65
N GLN A 64 29.23 5.86 -4.42
CA GLN A 64 30.43 5.09 -4.09
C GLN A 64 30.28 3.58 -4.31
N LYS A 65 29.07 3.10 -4.65
CA LYS A 65 28.72 1.68 -4.79
C LYS A 65 28.99 0.86 -3.53
N ASP A 66 28.95 1.49 -2.36
CA ASP A 66 29.08 0.81 -1.08
C ASP A 66 27.74 0.16 -0.70
N TYR A 67 27.47 -0.99 -1.33
CA TYR A 67 26.22 -1.72 -1.15
C TYR A 67 26.05 -2.31 0.25
N VAL A 68 27.14 -2.44 1.03
CA VAL A 68 27.08 -2.91 2.41
C VAL A 68 26.45 -1.82 3.28
N ASN A 69 26.98 -0.60 3.22
CA ASN A 69 26.40 0.52 3.95
C ASN A 69 25.04 0.95 3.38
N LEU A 70 24.84 0.83 2.07
CA LEU A 70 23.53 1.10 1.46
C LEU A 70 22.46 0.15 2.01
N ARG A 71 22.80 -1.14 2.21
CA ARG A 71 21.91 -2.12 2.84
C ARG A 71 21.51 -1.71 4.25
N ILE A 72 22.45 -1.16 5.02
CA ILE A 72 22.20 -0.69 6.39
C ILE A 72 21.25 0.51 6.35
N CYS A 73 21.53 1.49 5.49
CA CYS A 73 20.72 2.70 5.33
C CYS A 73 19.27 2.37 4.92
N LEU A 74 19.11 1.48 3.94
CA LEU A 74 17.81 1.15 3.35
C LEU A 74 17.10 -0.02 4.06
N LYS A 75 17.57 -0.45 5.24
CA LYS A 75 17.02 -1.62 5.96
C LYS A 75 15.51 -1.52 6.20
N GLU A 76 15.05 -0.39 6.74
CA GLU A 76 13.63 -0.19 7.04
C GLU A 76 12.78 -0.12 5.76
N LEU A 77 13.24 0.63 4.75
CA LEU A 77 12.58 0.67 3.44
C LEU A 77 12.44 -0.73 2.84
N LYS A 78 13.52 -1.52 2.82
CA LYS A 78 13.51 -2.89 2.32
C LYS A 78 12.50 -3.76 3.06
N ASN A 79 12.49 -3.71 4.41
CA ASN A 79 11.60 -4.52 5.22
C ASN A 79 10.12 -4.19 4.94
N LYS A 80 9.77 -2.91 4.83
CA LYS A 80 8.40 -2.49 4.49
C LYS A 80 8.04 -2.85 3.05
N SER A 81 8.94 -2.65 2.09
CA SER A 81 8.73 -3.05 0.69
C SER A 81 8.45 -4.54 0.56
N LEU A 82 9.20 -5.40 1.25
CA LEU A 82 8.95 -6.85 1.27
C LEU A 82 7.63 -7.20 1.95
N TYR A 83 7.31 -6.55 3.07
CA TYR A 83 6.05 -6.77 3.80
C TYR A 83 4.82 -6.53 2.92
N TYR A 84 4.84 -5.47 2.11
CA TYR A 84 3.74 -5.11 1.20
C TYR A 84 3.77 -5.92 -0.10
N ALA A 85 4.95 -6.21 -0.65
CA ALA A 85 5.07 -7.05 -1.84
C ALA A 85 4.48 -8.45 -1.63
N ASN A 86 4.73 -9.06 -0.47
CA ASN A 86 4.15 -10.35 -0.08
C ASN A 86 2.61 -10.33 0.05
N ARG A 87 1.99 -9.15 -0.02
CA ARG A 87 0.55 -8.94 0.03
C ARG A 87 0.00 -8.39 -1.29
N HIS A 88 0.77 -8.47 -2.38
CA HIS A 88 0.42 -7.91 -3.70
C HIS A 88 0.11 -6.41 -3.63
N MET A 89 1.00 -5.69 -2.96
CA MET A 89 0.91 -4.24 -2.82
C MET A 89 2.28 -3.61 -3.05
N GLY A 90 2.34 -2.65 -3.98
CA GLY A 90 3.52 -1.82 -4.15
C GLY A 90 3.79 -0.94 -2.93
N PHE A 91 5.07 -0.68 -2.68
CA PHE A 91 5.51 0.23 -1.62
C PHE A 91 6.78 0.96 -2.02
N ALA A 92 6.64 2.27 -2.14
CA ALA A 92 7.73 3.19 -2.38
C ALA A 92 7.45 4.51 -1.66
N VAL A 93 8.53 5.19 -1.27
CA VAL A 93 8.49 6.46 -0.55
C VAL A 93 8.66 7.62 -1.51
N ASN A 94 9.71 7.54 -2.31
CA ASN A 94 9.96 8.37 -3.47
C ASN A 94 10.66 7.53 -4.54
N GLU A 95 10.73 8.07 -5.75
CA GLU A 95 11.35 7.41 -6.89
C GLU A 95 12.84 7.06 -6.66
N GLU A 96 13.61 8.00 -6.12
CA GLU A 96 15.05 7.85 -5.92
C GLU A 96 15.41 6.71 -4.95
N LEU A 97 14.82 6.71 -3.75
CA LEU A 97 15.00 5.66 -2.75
C LEU A 97 14.52 4.30 -3.27
N PHE A 98 13.45 4.29 -4.07
CA PHE A 98 12.95 3.07 -4.68
C PHE A 98 13.97 2.51 -5.68
N PHE A 99 14.57 3.34 -6.54
CA PHE A 99 15.63 2.88 -7.44
C PHE A 99 16.86 2.38 -6.69
N MET A 100 17.32 3.07 -5.66
CA MET A 100 18.44 2.62 -4.83
C MET A 100 18.16 1.26 -4.20
N LEU A 101 16.93 1.03 -3.71
CA LEU A 101 16.50 -0.27 -3.20
C LEU A 101 16.52 -1.35 -4.28
N ILE A 102 16.00 -1.05 -5.48
CA ILE A 102 15.99 -2.01 -6.59
C ILE A 102 17.42 -2.40 -6.99
N THR A 103 18.33 -1.43 -7.12
CA THR A 103 19.74 -1.70 -7.42
C THR A 103 20.38 -2.57 -6.34
N LEU A 104 20.14 -2.25 -5.05
CA LEU A 104 20.62 -3.05 -3.94
C LEU A 104 20.12 -4.51 -4.00
N LEU A 105 18.84 -4.71 -4.31
CA LEU A 105 18.24 -6.05 -4.41
C LEU A 105 18.79 -6.85 -5.59
N LYS A 106 19.02 -6.20 -6.74
CA LYS A 106 19.70 -6.82 -7.89
C LYS A 106 21.13 -7.25 -7.53
N PHE A 107 21.88 -6.40 -6.83
CA PHE A 107 23.22 -6.74 -6.35
C PHE A 107 23.23 -7.96 -5.41
N GLN A 108 22.17 -8.14 -4.61
CA GLN A 108 21.98 -9.31 -3.74
C GLN A 108 21.49 -10.56 -4.48
N GLY A 109 21.37 -10.54 -5.82
CA GLY A 109 20.86 -11.65 -6.63
C GLY A 109 19.34 -11.87 -6.52
N ARG A 110 18.58 -10.91 -5.96
CA ARG A 110 17.14 -11.05 -5.70
C ARG A 110 16.28 -10.59 -6.88
N HIS A 111 16.57 -11.07 -8.08
CA HIS A 111 15.93 -10.61 -9.32
C HIS A 111 14.41 -10.83 -9.33
N GLY A 112 13.92 -12.01 -8.93
CA GLY A 112 12.47 -12.28 -8.89
C GLY A 112 11.69 -11.35 -7.94
N TYR A 113 12.31 -10.91 -6.85
CA TYR A 113 11.70 -9.91 -5.94
C TYR A 113 11.64 -8.53 -6.57
N VAL A 114 12.67 -8.17 -7.34
CA VAL A 114 12.71 -6.90 -8.07
C VAL A 114 11.58 -6.84 -9.10
N ASP A 115 11.37 -7.90 -9.85
CA ASP A 115 10.31 -7.96 -10.86
C ASP A 115 8.92 -7.84 -10.22
N ALA A 116 8.71 -8.52 -9.09
CA ALA A 116 7.47 -8.40 -8.32
C ALA A 116 7.26 -6.97 -7.80
N LEU A 117 8.29 -6.33 -7.24
CA LEU A 117 8.20 -4.95 -6.73
C LEU A 117 7.90 -3.94 -7.83
N LEU A 118 8.52 -4.10 -9.01
CA LEU A 118 8.28 -3.24 -10.16
C LEU A 118 6.86 -3.40 -10.70
N LYS A 119 6.34 -4.63 -10.74
CA LYS A 119 4.96 -4.90 -11.17
C LYS A 119 3.92 -4.30 -10.22
N GLU A 120 4.14 -4.42 -8.91
CA GLU A 120 3.15 -4.03 -7.90
C GLU A 120 3.20 -2.53 -7.54
N THR A 121 4.27 -1.81 -7.90
CA THR A 121 4.48 -0.40 -7.55
C THR A 121 4.22 0.52 -8.75
N PRO A 122 2.98 1.01 -8.94
CA PRO A 122 2.67 1.94 -10.01
C PRO A 122 3.34 3.30 -9.80
N LYS A 123 3.56 4.04 -10.90
CA LYS A 123 4.32 5.31 -10.91
C LYS A 123 3.72 6.37 -9.98
N GLU A 124 2.41 6.36 -9.78
CA GLU A 124 1.69 7.29 -8.90
C GLU A 124 2.09 7.11 -7.42
N LEU A 125 2.54 5.92 -7.02
CA LEU A 125 3.00 5.66 -5.65
C LEU A 125 4.43 6.14 -5.39
N LEU A 126 5.20 6.42 -6.45
CA LEU A 126 6.55 6.98 -6.38
C LEU A 126 6.55 8.48 -6.07
N LYS A 127 5.39 9.15 -6.19
CA LYS A 127 5.24 10.56 -5.82
C LYS A 127 5.19 10.71 -4.29
N PRO A 128 5.85 11.74 -3.72
CA PRO A 128 5.70 12.11 -2.31
C PRO A 128 4.22 12.32 -1.94
N ILE A 129 3.81 11.94 -0.72
CA ILE A 129 2.43 12.14 -0.24
C ILE A 129 2.03 13.61 -0.29
N GLU A 130 2.92 14.51 0.16
CA GLU A 130 2.70 15.96 0.18
C GLU A 130 2.32 16.48 -1.21
N LYS A 131 3.00 16.01 -2.26
CA LYS A 131 2.68 16.38 -3.65
C LYS A 131 1.35 15.81 -4.12
N ARG A 132 0.93 14.64 -3.65
CA ARG A 132 -0.35 14.04 -4.06
C ARG A 132 -1.53 14.77 -3.44
N ILE A 133 -1.46 15.09 -2.15
CA ILE A 133 -2.50 15.85 -1.45
C ILE A 133 -2.67 17.23 -2.08
N ALA A 134 -1.57 17.93 -2.41
CA ALA A 134 -1.63 19.22 -3.11
C ALA A 134 -2.35 19.13 -4.48
N ASN A 135 -2.00 18.14 -5.31
CA ASN A 135 -2.66 17.95 -6.62
C ASN A 135 -4.14 17.56 -6.48
N ASP A 136 -4.50 16.78 -5.46
CA ASP A 136 -5.89 16.38 -5.20
C ASP A 136 -6.75 17.56 -4.65
N MET A 137 -6.10 18.58 -4.07
CA MET A 137 -6.76 19.82 -3.61
C MET A 137 -6.88 20.88 -4.72
N GLU A 138 -6.01 20.87 -5.73
CA GLU A 138 -6.06 21.76 -6.90
C GLU A 138 -6.99 21.26 -8.03
N SER A 139 -7.44 20.00 -7.98
CA SER A 139 -8.38 19.41 -8.95
C SER A 139 -9.87 19.50 -8.54
N LYS A 140 -10.22 20.40 -7.62
CA LYS A 140 -11.61 20.70 -7.23
C LYS A 140 -11.92 22.16 -7.50
#